data_AF-A0A2V9X7G5-F1
#
_entry.id   AF-A0A2V9X7G5-F1
#
_cell.length_a   1.000
_cell.length_b   1.000
_cell.length_c   1.000
_cell.angle_alpha   90.00
_cell.angle_beta   90.00
_cell.angle_gamma   90.00
#
_symmetry.space_group_name_H-M   'P 1'
#
loop_
_entity.id
_entity.type
_entity.pdbx_description
1 polymer ?
#
loop_
_entity_poly.entity_id
_entity_poly.type
_entity_poly.pdbx_seq_one_letter_code
_entity_poly.pdbx_strand_id
1 'polypeptide(L)'
;MHLLNKVITGASFNLAIACLLLMSAGNAPVSSAQATAPNKATAEPRPHDPLIDSGFEHFYNLEYDQAIQDFERALEKHPNDPLMVNHVTTGVLMRELYRMGAMNTGEYANDSFVGQAHRPADPKAKERIKALVQRAEKLEDQRLSANPNDADALYARGVTRGQFATYTALVERAWFSALRNAVGARHDHERVLELAPNYTDAKLVVGAHNYVMGSLPWGVKVAVSLVGLSGSKEKGLQYLNEATNSTDEIGVDAKVVLMLFLRRERRYDEALKIARGLIPRYPQNLLFAVEEGNLLRASGHNPDAAAVYRRIWQAGREGQYPGLHYELAALGLGDLLRNQKDYQDAAAAYELVSEAPQPDREYLQKANLGAGEMYDVLKKRDLAVRKYQAVLATNAESPPAQIARKHMKEAYRDN
;
A
#
# COMPACT_ATOMS: atom_id res chain seq x y z
N MET A 1 -0.46 30.27 22.90
CA MET A 1 -0.07 29.91 21.51
C MET A 1 1.19 29.05 21.38
N HIS A 2 2.00 28.81 22.43
CA HIS A 2 3.16 27.92 22.35
C HIS A 2 2.95 26.51 22.97
N LEU A 3 1.78 26.25 23.57
CA LEU A 3 1.39 24.95 24.12
C LEU A 3 0.51 24.10 23.18
N LEU A 4 -0.10 24.69 22.14
CA LEU A 4 -0.80 23.93 21.09
C LEU A 4 0.15 23.24 20.10
N ASN A 5 1.42 23.68 20.01
CA ASN A 5 2.42 23.06 19.15
C ASN A 5 3.05 21.78 19.75
N LYS A 6 2.85 21.51 21.05
CA LYS A 6 3.41 20.33 21.74
C LYS A 6 2.41 19.18 21.94
N VAL A 7 1.14 19.37 21.61
CA VAL A 7 0.13 18.29 21.57
C VAL A 7 0.03 17.65 20.18
N ILE A 8 0.71 18.24 19.17
CA ILE A 8 0.72 17.79 17.77
C ILE A 8 1.89 16.82 17.48
N THR A 9 2.75 16.52 18.46
CA THR A 9 4.03 15.79 18.25
C THR A 9 4.02 14.31 18.66
N GLY A 10 2.89 13.61 18.54
CA GLY A 10 2.86 12.16 18.80
C GLY A 10 1.56 11.49 18.39
N ALA A 11 1.36 11.26 17.08
CA ALA A 11 0.37 10.34 16.52
C ALA A 11 0.52 10.29 14.99
N SER A 12 1.52 9.57 14.48
CA SER A 12 1.90 9.67 13.08
C SER A 12 1.78 8.33 12.33
N PHE A 13 0.81 7.44 12.62
CA PHE A 13 0.69 6.15 11.90
C PHE A 13 -0.72 5.73 11.51
N ASN A 14 -1.38 6.54 10.69
CA ASN A 14 -2.76 6.24 10.36
C ASN A 14 -3.18 6.66 8.95
N LEU A 15 -2.32 7.17 8.06
CA LEU A 15 -2.81 8.17 7.11
C LEU A 15 -2.94 7.79 5.61
N ALA A 16 -2.97 6.51 5.23
CA ALA A 16 -3.53 6.10 3.92
C ALA A 16 -4.97 5.55 4.06
N ILE A 17 -5.29 4.95 5.21
CA ILE A 17 -6.64 4.41 5.49
C ILE A 17 -7.37 5.22 6.60
N ALA A 18 -6.65 5.94 7.47
CA ALA A 18 -7.20 6.83 8.51
C ALA A 18 -6.88 8.33 8.35
N CYS A 19 -6.34 8.80 7.20
CA CYS A 19 -6.58 10.21 6.81
C CYS A 19 -8.00 10.44 6.36
N LEU A 20 -8.67 9.34 6.00
CA LEU A 20 -10.02 9.42 5.55
C LEU A 20 -10.87 9.97 6.70
N LEU A 21 -10.84 9.51 7.94
CA LEU A 21 -12.00 9.75 8.82
C LEU A 21 -11.90 10.95 9.80
N LEU A 22 -11.24 12.05 9.45
CA LEU A 22 -11.15 13.25 10.30
C LEU A 22 -11.71 14.50 9.59
N MET A 23 -12.84 15.02 10.11
CA MET A 23 -13.60 16.24 9.73
C MET A 23 -14.61 16.05 8.57
N SER A 24 -15.90 16.41 8.63
CA SER A 24 -16.73 17.22 9.54
C SER A 24 -18.24 16.97 9.30
N ALA A 25 -19.06 17.50 10.21
CA ALA A 25 -20.53 17.56 10.21
C ALA A 25 -21.21 17.93 8.87
N GLY A 26 -22.42 17.39 8.68
CA GLY A 26 -23.39 17.78 7.65
C GLY A 26 -24.66 16.92 7.73
N ASN A 27 -25.76 17.52 8.20
CA ASN A 27 -27.05 16.87 8.43
C ASN A 27 -27.73 16.37 7.15
N ALA A 28 -28.35 15.18 7.21
CA ALA A 28 -29.59 14.89 6.50
C ALA A 28 -30.43 13.91 7.33
N PRO A 29 -31.76 14.11 7.46
CA PRO A 29 -32.62 13.21 8.22
C PRO A 29 -32.85 11.92 7.42
N VAL A 30 -32.67 10.77 8.08
CA VAL A 30 -33.07 9.47 7.52
C VAL A 30 -34.57 9.32 7.74
N SER A 31 -35.34 9.27 6.65
CA SER A 31 -36.75 8.90 6.67
C SER A 31 -36.85 7.38 6.84
N SER A 32 -37.58 6.92 7.85
CA SER A 32 -37.84 5.51 8.11
C SER A 32 -38.93 4.98 7.18
N ALA A 33 -38.54 4.32 6.09
CA ALA A 33 -39.42 3.44 5.34
C ALA A 33 -39.32 2.01 5.90
N GLN A 34 -40.46 1.43 6.29
CA GLN A 34 -40.58 0.04 6.72
C GLN A 34 -40.23 -0.90 5.56
N ALA A 35 -39.17 -1.69 5.74
CA ALA A 35 -38.75 -2.70 4.78
C ALA A 35 -39.51 -4.01 5.01
N THR A 36 -40.25 -4.46 4.00
CA THR A 36 -40.66 -5.86 3.84
C THR A 36 -39.41 -6.73 3.65
N ALA A 37 -39.41 -7.93 4.23
CA ALA A 37 -38.26 -8.83 4.24
C ALA A 37 -37.81 -9.17 2.80
N PRO A 38 -36.55 -8.92 2.42
CA PRO A 38 -36.07 -9.23 1.08
C PRO A 38 -35.91 -10.74 0.91
N ASN A 39 -36.36 -11.23 -0.25
CA ASN A 39 -35.98 -12.53 -0.78
C ASN A 39 -34.43 -12.56 -0.84
N LYS A 40 -33.79 -13.55 -0.23
CA LYS A 40 -32.31 -13.60 -0.12
C LYS A 40 -31.71 -13.60 -1.54
N ALA A 41 -31.10 -12.48 -1.93
CA ALA A 41 -30.37 -12.40 -3.18
C ALA A 41 -29.14 -13.31 -3.08
N THR A 42 -28.98 -14.22 -4.03
CA THR A 42 -27.72 -14.93 -4.22
C THR A 42 -26.91 -14.16 -5.25
N ALA A 43 -25.60 -14.03 -5.05
CA ALA A 43 -24.73 -13.51 -6.10
C ALA A 43 -24.94 -14.38 -7.34
N GLU A 44 -25.15 -13.79 -8.50
CA GLU A 44 -25.31 -14.58 -9.72
C GLU A 44 -23.98 -15.31 -9.99
N PRO A 45 -23.98 -16.60 -10.37
CA PRO A 45 -22.76 -17.28 -10.76
C PRO A 45 -22.15 -16.57 -11.97
N ARG A 46 -21.11 -15.77 -11.72
CA ARG A 46 -20.41 -15.02 -12.77
C ARG A 46 -19.62 -16.00 -13.64
N PRO A 47 -19.69 -15.91 -14.98
CA PRO A 47 -18.86 -16.71 -15.85
C PRO A 47 -17.38 -16.44 -15.52
N HIS A 48 -16.63 -17.49 -15.24
CA HIS A 48 -15.19 -17.40 -15.01
C HIS A 48 -14.48 -17.10 -16.34
N ASP A 49 -13.75 -15.98 -16.42
CA ASP A 49 -12.88 -15.68 -17.56
C ASP A 49 -11.42 -15.97 -17.17
N PRO A 50 -10.74 -16.94 -17.82
CA PRO A 50 -9.33 -17.23 -17.56
C PRO A 50 -8.38 -16.04 -17.72
N LEU A 51 -8.78 -14.99 -18.45
CA LEU A 51 -8.00 -13.74 -18.52
C LEU A 51 -7.94 -13.01 -17.18
N ILE A 52 -8.95 -13.15 -16.32
CA ILE A 52 -8.94 -12.57 -14.98
C ILE A 52 -7.88 -13.25 -14.13
N ASP A 53 -7.86 -14.59 -14.12
CA ASP A 53 -6.84 -15.38 -13.39
C ASP A 53 -5.42 -15.05 -13.88
N SER A 54 -5.23 -15.03 -15.20
CA SER A 54 -3.94 -14.66 -15.82
C SER A 54 -3.54 -13.23 -15.48
N GLY A 55 -4.48 -12.28 -15.55
CA GLY A 55 -4.24 -10.89 -15.21
C GLY A 55 -3.83 -10.72 -13.76
N PHE A 56 -4.48 -11.41 -12.82
CA PHE A 56 -4.10 -11.38 -11.40
C PHE A 56 -2.80 -12.12 -11.11
N GLU A 57 -2.48 -13.19 -11.84
CA GLU A 57 -1.17 -13.84 -11.76
C GLU A 57 -0.04 -12.85 -12.10
N HIS A 58 -0.17 -12.15 -13.23
CA HIS A 58 0.78 -11.12 -13.63
C HIS A 58 0.80 -9.96 -12.63
N PHE A 59 -0.37 -9.50 -12.18
CA PHE A 59 -0.50 -8.39 -11.23
C PHE A 59 0.24 -8.67 -9.92
N TYR A 60 0.02 -9.85 -9.32
CA TYR A 60 0.68 -10.22 -8.08
C TYR A 60 2.16 -10.57 -8.27
N ASN A 61 2.64 -10.77 -9.48
CA ASN A 61 4.06 -10.85 -9.81
C ASN A 61 4.67 -9.48 -10.18
N LEU A 62 3.93 -8.38 -10.03
CA LEU A 62 4.33 -7.01 -10.38
C LEU A 62 4.53 -6.77 -11.89
N GLU A 63 4.03 -7.68 -12.72
CA GLU A 63 4.03 -7.61 -14.18
C GLU A 63 2.83 -6.81 -14.68
N TYR A 64 2.74 -5.55 -14.22
CA TYR A 64 1.53 -4.74 -14.37
C TYR A 64 1.11 -4.49 -15.82
N ASP A 65 2.05 -4.40 -16.75
CA ASP A 65 1.72 -4.15 -18.16
C ASP A 65 1.03 -5.36 -18.79
N GLN A 66 1.48 -6.58 -18.49
CA GLN A 66 0.81 -7.83 -18.88
C GLN A 66 -0.54 -7.96 -18.19
N ALA A 67 -0.62 -7.68 -16.88
CA ALA A 67 -1.87 -7.71 -16.14
C ALA A 67 -2.93 -6.76 -16.74
N ILE A 68 -2.54 -5.52 -17.06
CA ILE A 68 -3.43 -4.54 -17.67
C ILE A 68 -3.91 -5.02 -19.05
N GLN A 69 -3.05 -5.62 -19.87
CA GLN A 69 -3.45 -6.17 -21.16
C GLN A 69 -4.47 -7.31 -21.02
N ASP A 70 -4.31 -8.18 -20.02
CA ASP A 70 -5.25 -9.26 -19.74
C ASP A 70 -6.61 -8.71 -19.28
N PHE A 71 -6.61 -7.75 -18.36
CA PHE A 71 -7.83 -7.09 -17.90
C PHE A 71 -8.53 -6.30 -19.01
N GLU A 72 -7.79 -5.67 -19.92
CA GLU A 72 -8.38 -4.97 -21.07
C GLU A 72 -9.05 -5.95 -22.03
N ARG A 73 -8.43 -7.10 -22.31
CA ARG A 73 -9.03 -8.16 -23.13
C ARG A 73 -10.28 -8.75 -22.47
N ALA A 74 -10.29 -8.91 -21.15
CA ALA A 74 -11.48 -9.33 -20.40
C ALA A 74 -12.60 -8.28 -20.49
N LEU A 75 -12.25 -6.99 -20.37
CA LEU A 75 -13.19 -5.88 -20.53
C LEU A 75 -13.75 -5.77 -21.96
N GLU A 76 -12.98 -6.11 -22.99
CA GLU A 76 -13.47 -6.16 -24.38
C GLU A 76 -14.55 -7.22 -24.57
N LYS A 77 -14.41 -8.39 -23.91
CA LYS A 77 -15.43 -9.46 -23.95
C LYS A 77 -16.68 -9.12 -23.14
N HIS A 78 -16.50 -8.37 -22.04
CA HIS A 78 -17.58 -8.02 -21.11
C HIS A 78 -17.68 -6.48 -20.91
N PRO A 79 -17.99 -5.70 -21.98
CA PRO A 79 -17.83 -4.24 -21.98
C PRO A 79 -18.78 -3.49 -21.04
N ASN A 80 -19.87 -4.15 -20.62
CA ASN A 80 -20.90 -3.62 -19.73
C ASN A 80 -20.79 -4.13 -18.29
N ASP A 81 -19.75 -4.91 -17.97
CA ASP A 81 -19.50 -5.37 -16.60
C ASP A 81 -18.63 -4.34 -15.86
N PRO A 82 -19.14 -3.66 -14.81
CA PRO A 82 -18.36 -2.71 -14.05
C PRO A 82 -17.12 -3.34 -13.37
N LEU A 83 -17.16 -4.63 -13.02
CA LEU A 83 -16.01 -5.30 -12.39
C LEU A 83 -14.82 -5.44 -13.34
N MET A 84 -15.06 -5.62 -14.65
CA MET A 84 -13.96 -5.62 -15.62
C MET A 84 -13.28 -4.25 -15.70
N VAL A 85 -14.06 -3.17 -15.56
CA VAL A 85 -13.51 -1.80 -15.46
C VAL A 85 -12.72 -1.65 -14.16
N ASN A 86 -13.18 -2.23 -13.05
CA ASN A 86 -12.43 -2.25 -11.80
C ASN A 86 -11.08 -2.97 -11.94
N HIS A 87 -11.01 -4.13 -12.60
CA HIS A 87 -9.73 -4.83 -12.77
C HIS A 87 -8.71 -4.01 -13.57
N VAL A 88 -9.12 -3.38 -14.68
CA VAL A 88 -8.25 -2.45 -15.42
C VAL A 88 -7.83 -1.27 -14.54
N THR A 89 -8.75 -0.71 -13.75
CA THR A 89 -8.45 0.38 -12.81
C THR A 89 -7.43 -0.05 -11.76
N THR A 90 -7.54 -1.25 -11.20
CA THR A 90 -6.58 -1.84 -10.25
C THR A 90 -5.19 -1.93 -10.88
N GLY A 91 -5.08 -2.50 -12.08
CA GLY A 91 -3.79 -2.61 -12.77
C GLY A 91 -3.13 -1.26 -13.01
N VAL A 92 -3.87 -0.28 -13.55
CA VAL A 92 -3.34 1.07 -13.84
C VAL A 92 -2.96 1.81 -12.56
N LEU A 93 -3.81 1.77 -11.52
CA LEU A 93 -3.57 2.46 -10.25
C LEU A 93 -2.35 1.89 -9.53
N MET A 94 -2.25 0.57 -9.41
CA MET A 94 -1.18 -0.07 -8.65
C MET A 94 0.16 0.03 -9.36
N ARG A 95 0.19 -0.07 -10.70
CA ARG A 95 1.39 0.25 -11.48
C ARG A 95 1.90 1.65 -11.20
N GLU A 96 0.98 2.62 -11.13
CA GLU A 96 1.34 4.01 -10.88
C GLU A 96 1.85 4.21 -9.45
N LEU A 97 1.20 3.60 -8.45
CA LEU A 97 1.68 3.63 -7.07
C LEU A 97 3.05 2.95 -6.93
N TYR A 98 3.32 1.86 -7.66
CA TYR A 98 4.63 1.22 -7.72
C TYR A 98 5.69 2.19 -8.25
N ARG A 99 5.43 2.77 -9.43
CA ARG A 99 6.34 3.72 -10.10
C ARG A 99 6.64 4.94 -9.24
N MET A 100 5.65 5.41 -8.48
CA MET A 100 5.79 6.51 -7.54
C MET A 100 6.66 6.18 -6.32
N GLY A 101 6.93 4.90 -6.05
CA GLY A 101 7.54 4.43 -4.82
C GLY A 101 6.55 4.33 -3.65
N ALA A 102 5.26 4.53 -3.91
CA ALA A 102 4.20 4.58 -2.91
C ALA A 102 3.75 3.20 -2.41
N MET A 103 4.41 2.10 -2.81
CA MET A 103 4.12 0.74 -2.32
C MET A 103 5.27 0.11 -1.53
N ASN A 104 6.27 0.90 -1.13
CA ASN A 104 7.38 0.41 -0.32
C ASN A 104 6.93 0.14 1.13
N THR A 105 6.74 -1.13 1.48
CA THR A 105 6.22 -1.58 2.79
C THR A 105 7.09 -1.18 3.99
N GLY A 106 8.38 -0.88 3.78
CA GLY A 106 9.27 -0.39 4.84
C GLY A 106 8.89 1.02 5.33
N GLU A 107 8.33 1.85 4.46
CA GLU A 107 7.86 3.20 4.80
C GLU A 107 6.53 3.16 5.58
N TYR A 108 5.74 2.12 5.34
CA TYR A 108 4.52 1.79 6.09
C TYR A 108 4.78 1.12 7.44
N ALA A 109 6.02 1.11 7.94
CA ALA A 109 6.42 0.47 9.20
C ALA A 109 6.64 1.47 10.34
N ASN A 110 7.16 2.63 9.98
CA ASN A 110 7.44 3.75 10.86
C ASN A 110 6.78 4.95 10.21
N ASP A 111 5.90 5.64 10.93
CA ASP A 111 5.24 6.96 10.79
C ASP A 111 5.69 7.99 9.74
N SER A 112 6.79 7.74 9.06
CA SER A 112 7.38 8.43 7.92
C SER A 112 6.57 8.41 6.61
N PHE A 113 5.66 7.45 6.36
CA PHE A 113 4.96 7.33 5.05
C PHE A 113 4.25 8.62 4.60
N VAL A 114 3.65 9.36 5.53
CA VAL A 114 2.83 10.55 5.26
C VAL A 114 3.67 11.76 4.78
N GLY A 115 4.98 11.74 5.07
CA GLY A 115 5.88 12.86 4.78
C GLY A 115 6.89 12.59 3.66
N GLN A 116 6.98 11.37 3.13
CA GLN A 116 7.94 11.08 2.07
C GLN A 116 7.48 11.68 0.75
N ALA A 117 8.41 12.33 0.06
CA ALA A 117 8.18 12.81 -1.29
C ALA A 117 8.27 11.61 -2.23
N HIS A 118 7.11 11.07 -2.62
CA HIS A 118 7.01 10.15 -3.74
C HIS A 118 7.16 10.90 -5.06
N ARG A 119 7.52 10.18 -6.13
CA ARG A 119 7.57 10.80 -7.47
C ARG A 119 6.20 11.33 -7.83
N PRO A 120 6.12 12.45 -8.57
CA PRO A 120 4.85 12.93 -9.08
C PRO A 120 4.24 11.86 -9.98
N ALA A 121 2.92 11.68 -9.87
CA ALA A 121 2.20 10.75 -10.72
C ALA A 121 2.23 11.20 -12.19
N ASP A 122 2.24 10.24 -13.12
CA ASP A 122 2.15 10.48 -14.56
C ASP A 122 0.76 11.09 -14.88
N PRO A 123 0.69 12.31 -15.46
CA PRO A 123 -0.57 12.91 -15.87
C PRO A 123 -1.46 11.98 -16.70
N LYS A 124 -0.88 11.15 -17.59
CA LYS A 124 -1.64 10.20 -18.42
C LYS A 124 -2.26 9.08 -17.58
N ALA A 125 -1.53 8.58 -16.58
CA ALA A 125 -2.06 7.58 -15.66
C ALA A 125 -3.23 8.18 -14.85
N LYS A 126 -3.10 9.42 -14.37
CA LYS A 126 -4.17 10.13 -13.66
C LYS A 126 -5.43 10.27 -14.53
N GLU A 127 -5.27 10.72 -15.77
CA GLU A 127 -6.38 10.86 -16.72
C GLU A 127 -7.06 9.51 -16.98
N ARG A 128 -6.27 8.45 -17.23
CA ARG A 128 -6.80 7.10 -17.45
C ARG A 128 -7.56 6.56 -16.24
N ILE A 129 -7.04 6.74 -15.02
CA ILE A 129 -7.71 6.32 -13.78
C ILE A 129 -9.06 7.04 -13.65
N LYS A 130 -9.11 8.35 -13.85
CA LYS A 130 -10.36 9.13 -13.78
C LYS A 130 -11.38 8.68 -14.82
N ALA A 131 -10.94 8.44 -16.05
CA ALA A 131 -11.82 7.98 -17.13
C ALA A 131 -12.40 6.58 -16.83
N LEU A 132 -11.59 5.67 -16.28
CA LEU A 132 -12.05 4.34 -15.87
C LEU A 132 -13.04 4.41 -14.71
N VAL A 133 -12.77 5.22 -13.68
CA VAL A 133 -13.70 5.44 -12.56
C VAL A 133 -15.04 5.99 -13.06
N GLN A 134 -15.03 7.02 -13.91
CA GLN A 134 -16.26 7.58 -14.50
C GLN A 134 -17.03 6.54 -15.32
N ARG A 135 -16.33 5.67 -16.05
CA ARG A 135 -16.96 4.58 -16.81
C ARG A 135 -17.62 3.56 -15.88
N ALA A 136 -16.92 3.16 -14.81
CA ALA A 136 -17.44 2.21 -13.84
C ALA A 136 -18.69 2.78 -13.14
N GLU A 137 -18.62 4.02 -12.63
CA GLU A 137 -19.75 4.71 -12.00
C GLU A 137 -20.99 4.74 -12.90
N LYS A 138 -20.82 5.03 -14.20
CA LYS A 138 -21.93 5.04 -15.16
C LYS A 138 -22.60 3.67 -15.29
N LEU A 139 -21.82 2.59 -15.36
CA LEU A 139 -22.33 1.22 -15.49
C LEU A 139 -23.03 0.77 -14.21
N GLU A 140 -22.43 1.08 -13.06
CA GLU A 140 -22.96 0.79 -11.73
C GLU A 140 -24.29 1.52 -11.48
N ASP A 141 -24.33 2.83 -11.76
CA ASP A 141 -25.54 3.64 -11.59
C ASP A 141 -26.67 3.16 -12.52
N GLN A 142 -26.35 2.71 -13.73
CA GLN A 142 -27.33 2.11 -14.63
C GLN A 142 -27.94 0.83 -14.03
N ARG A 143 -27.10 -0.07 -13.51
CA ARG A 143 -27.56 -1.32 -12.87
C ARG A 143 -28.37 -1.04 -11.60
N LEU A 144 -27.88 -0.15 -10.74
CA LEU A 144 -28.51 0.18 -9.46
C LEU A 144 -29.80 0.99 -9.62
N SER A 145 -29.93 1.77 -10.71
CA SER A 145 -31.21 2.43 -11.04
C SER A 145 -32.28 1.43 -11.47
N ALA A 146 -31.88 0.34 -12.14
CA ALA A 146 -32.79 -0.74 -12.52
C ALA A 146 -33.12 -1.67 -11.33
N ASN A 147 -32.12 -1.98 -10.50
CA ASN A 147 -32.27 -2.78 -9.29
C ASN A 147 -31.38 -2.23 -8.16
N PRO A 148 -31.94 -1.47 -7.20
CA PRO A 148 -31.18 -0.92 -6.08
C PRO A 148 -30.56 -1.95 -5.13
N ASN A 149 -31.01 -3.22 -5.20
CA ASN A 149 -30.49 -4.33 -4.41
C ASN A 149 -29.65 -5.31 -5.27
N ASP A 150 -29.16 -4.88 -6.43
CA ASP A 150 -28.18 -5.64 -7.21
C ASP A 150 -26.86 -5.73 -6.42
N ALA A 151 -26.64 -6.87 -5.78
CA ALA A 151 -25.49 -7.10 -4.91
C ALA A 151 -24.15 -7.01 -5.66
N ASP A 152 -24.11 -7.44 -6.93
CA ASP A 152 -22.90 -7.36 -7.74
C ASP A 152 -22.59 -5.91 -8.16
N ALA A 153 -23.61 -5.14 -8.51
CA ALA A 153 -23.42 -3.71 -8.82
C ALA A 153 -23.05 -2.88 -7.58
N LEU A 154 -23.63 -3.20 -6.41
CA LEU A 154 -23.22 -2.59 -5.14
C LEU A 154 -21.76 -2.96 -4.81
N TYR A 155 -21.39 -4.22 -4.99
CA TYR A 155 -20.01 -4.67 -4.77
C TYR A 155 -19.05 -3.93 -5.71
N ALA A 156 -19.33 -3.87 -7.01
CA ALA A 156 -18.50 -3.16 -7.99
C ALA A 156 -18.35 -1.67 -7.65
N ARG A 157 -19.45 -0.98 -7.31
CA ARG A 157 -19.41 0.42 -6.86
C ARG A 157 -18.58 0.61 -5.60
N GLY A 158 -18.66 -0.34 -4.67
CA GLY A 158 -17.80 -0.39 -3.50
C GLY A 158 -16.32 -0.43 -3.87
N VAL A 159 -15.94 -1.29 -4.82
CA VAL A 159 -14.58 -1.38 -5.36
C VAL A 159 -14.16 -0.08 -6.04
N THR A 160 -14.99 0.48 -6.94
CA THR A 160 -14.74 1.77 -7.63
C THR A 160 -14.45 2.89 -6.64
N ARG A 161 -15.29 3.02 -5.60
CA ARG A 161 -15.12 4.01 -4.54
C ARG A 161 -13.85 3.76 -3.73
N GLY A 162 -13.52 2.50 -3.42
CA GLY A 162 -12.27 2.14 -2.76
C GLY A 162 -11.03 2.52 -3.58
N GLN A 163 -11.04 2.23 -4.88
CA GLN A 163 -9.96 2.58 -5.81
C GLN A 163 -9.81 4.11 -5.92
N PHE A 164 -10.93 4.84 -6.05
CA PHE A 164 -10.89 6.29 -6.14
C PHE A 164 -10.48 6.94 -4.80
N ALA A 165 -10.82 6.34 -3.67
CA ALA A 165 -10.31 6.74 -2.37
C ALA A 165 -8.78 6.62 -2.28
N THR A 166 -8.24 5.47 -2.71
CA THR A 166 -6.79 5.24 -2.78
C THR A 166 -6.10 6.24 -3.71
N TYR A 167 -6.64 6.45 -4.91
CA TYR A 167 -6.13 7.43 -5.86
C TYR A 167 -6.10 8.84 -5.25
N THR A 168 -7.23 9.31 -4.71
CA THR A 168 -7.32 10.67 -4.17
C THR A 168 -6.46 10.87 -2.92
N ALA A 169 -6.26 9.85 -2.10
CA ALA A 169 -5.36 9.91 -0.94
C ALA A 169 -3.88 9.95 -1.34
N LEU A 170 -3.44 8.99 -2.16
CA LEU A 170 -2.01 8.76 -2.41
C LEU A 170 -1.47 9.57 -3.59
N VAL A 171 -2.31 9.89 -4.57
CA VAL A 171 -1.90 10.63 -5.77
C VAL A 171 -2.27 12.11 -5.65
N GLU A 172 -3.53 12.43 -5.32
CA GLU A 172 -3.99 13.82 -5.30
C GLU A 172 -3.84 14.50 -3.94
N ARG A 173 -3.55 13.75 -2.88
CA ARG A 173 -3.53 14.24 -1.49
C ARG A 173 -4.84 14.99 -1.11
N ALA A 174 -5.94 14.57 -1.72
CA ALA A 174 -7.28 15.13 -1.56
C ALA A 174 -8.06 14.34 -0.48
N TRP A 175 -7.63 14.52 0.77
CA TRP A 175 -8.07 13.70 1.93
C TRP A 175 -9.58 13.64 2.14
N PHE A 176 -10.30 14.74 1.94
CA PHE A 176 -11.76 14.76 2.06
C PHE A 176 -12.46 13.95 0.95
N SER A 177 -11.94 13.99 -0.28
CA SER A 177 -12.46 13.15 -1.35
C SER A 177 -12.20 11.68 -1.05
N ALA A 178 -11.00 11.36 -0.57
CA ALA A 178 -10.66 10.01 -0.16
C ALA A 178 -11.65 9.51 0.88
N LEU A 179 -11.83 10.28 1.97
CA LEU A 179 -12.77 10.02 3.06
C LEU A 179 -14.14 9.57 2.57
N ARG A 180 -14.77 10.47 1.83
CA ARG A 180 -16.14 10.30 1.36
C ARG A 180 -16.28 9.02 0.56
N ASN A 181 -15.30 8.73 -0.29
CA ASN A 181 -15.32 7.53 -1.12
C ASN A 181 -15.13 6.26 -0.31
N ALA A 182 -14.20 6.19 0.65
CA ALA A 182 -14.06 4.95 1.41
C ALA A 182 -15.25 4.67 2.35
N VAL A 183 -15.86 5.71 2.95
CA VAL A 183 -17.13 5.55 3.68
C VAL A 183 -18.22 5.02 2.75
N GLY A 184 -18.33 5.59 1.54
CA GLY A 184 -19.26 5.08 0.53
C GLY A 184 -18.98 3.63 0.14
N ALA A 185 -17.71 3.25 -0.02
CA ALA A 185 -17.28 1.89 -0.32
C ALA A 185 -17.68 0.91 0.79
N ARG A 186 -17.45 1.31 2.05
CA ARG A 186 -17.87 0.55 3.22
C ARG A 186 -19.39 0.33 3.22
N HIS A 187 -20.18 1.40 3.04
CA HIS A 187 -21.64 1.29 3.06
C HIS A 187 -22.16 0.37 1.96
N ASP A 188 -21.58 0.45 0.76
CA ASP A 188 -21.94 -0.45 -0.34
C ASP A 188 -21.64 -1.91 0.01
N HIS A 189 -20.44 -2.21 0.53
CA HIS A 189 -20.07 -3.58 0.90
C HIS A 189 -20.79 -4.09 2.16
N GLU A 190 -21.13 -3.24 3.12
CA GLU A 190 -22.03 -3.61 4.23
C GLU A 190 -23.40 -3.99 3.69
N ARG A 191 -23.94 -3.21 2.74
CA ARG A 191 -25.21 -3.53 2.08
C ARG A 191 -25.16 -4.84 1.29
N VAL A 192 -24.04 -5.13 0.63
CA VAL A 192 -23.81 -6.44 -0.02
C VAL A 192 -23.92 -7.56 1.01
N LEU A 193 -23.26 -7.45 2.16
CA LEU A 193 -23.31 -8.48 3.21
C LEU A 193 -24.70 -8.61 3.87
N GLU A 194 -25.49 -7.54 3.92
CA GLU A 194 -26.89 -7.61 4.36
C GLU A 194 -27.78 -8.38 3.38
N LEU A 195 -27.58 -8.16 2.08
CA LEU A 195 -28.36 -8.79 1.01
C LEU A 195 -27.93 -10.24 0.75
N ALA A 196 -26.61 -10.49 0.76
CA ALA A 196 -25.95 -11.75 0.46
C ALA A 196 -24.84 -12.03 1.50
N PRO A 197 -25.17 -12.59 2.68
CA PRO A 197 -24.21 -12.81 3.76
C PRO A 197 -23.02 -13.73 3.41
N ASN A 198 -23.17 -14.55 2.37
CA ASN A 198 -22.13 -15.46 1.88
C ASN A 198 -21.21 -14.82 0.83
N TYR A 199 -21.42 -13.54 0.48
CA TYR A 199 -20.56 -12.78 -0.43
C TYR A 199 -19.29 -12.36 0.31
N THR A 200 -18.40 -13.33 0.54
CA THR A 200 -17.22 -13.18 1.40
C THR A 200 -16.30 -12.06 0.98
N ASP A 201 -16.29 -11.72 -0.30
CA ASP A 201 -15.38 -10.74 -0.87
C ASP A 201 -15.62 -9.34 -0.31
N ALA A 202 -16.89 -9.00 -0.02
CA ALA A 202 -17.26 -7.75 0.60
C ALA A 202 -16.67 -7.58 2.01
N LYS A 203 -16.25 -8.68 2.67
CA LYS A 203 -15.60 -8.63 3.98
C LYS A 203 -14.22 -7.98 3.93
N LEU A 204 -13.54 -7.94 2.78
CA LEU A 204 -12.25 -7.27 2.66
C LEU A 204 -12.34 -5.79 3.05
N VAL A 205 -13.19 -5.03 2.36
CA VAL A 205 -13.33 -3.58 2.59
C VAL A 205 -13.97 -3.29 3.93
N VAL A 206 -15.00 -4.06 4.32
CA VAL A 206 -15.66 -3.89 5.62
C VAL A 206 -14.72 -4.21 6.78
N GLY A 207 -13.93 -5.27 6.67
CA GLY A 207 -12.91 -5.67 7.64
C GLY A 207 -11.81 -4.62 7.78
N ALA A 208 -11.32 -4.11 6.64
CA ALA A 208 -10.33 -3.03 6.62
C ALA A 208 -10.82 -1.78 7.35
N HIS A 209 -12.06 -1.34 7.06
CA HIS A 209 -12.67 -0.21 7.74
C HIS A 209 -12.88 -0.45 9.23
N ASN A 210 -13.37 -1.63 9.62
CA ASN A 210 -13.59 -1.98 11.03
C ASN A 210 -12.28 -1.91 11.82
N TYR A 211 -11.20 -2.46 11.26
CA TYR A 211 -9.89 -2.42 11.91
C TYR A 211 -9.39 -1.00 12.10
N VAL A 212 -9.47 -0.16 11.06
CA VAL A 212 -9.00 1.22 11.12
C VAL A 212 -9.81 2.05 12.12
N MET A 213 -11.14 1.99 12.04
CA MET A 213 -12.01 2.68 13.00
C MET A 213 -11.79 2.18 14.43
N GLY A 214 -11.61 0.86 14.58
CA GLY A 214 -11.27 0.20 15.84
C GLY A 214 -9.87 0.52 16.37
N SER A 215 -9.00 1.14 15.56
CA SER A 215 -7.63 1.52 15.95
C SER A 215 -7.47 3.01 16.24
N LEU A 216 -8.52 3.81 16.09
CA LEU A 216 -8.49 5.23 16.40
C LEU A 216 -8.31 5.49 17.92
N PRO A 217 -7.63 6.59 18.31
CA PRO A 217 -7.61 7.03 19.70
C PRO A 217 -9.02 7.21 20.26
N TRP A 218 -9.23 6.94 21.54
CA TRP A 218 -10.57 6.92 22.15
C TRP A 218 -11.38 8.20 21.90
N GLY A 219 -10.79 9.38 22.07
CA GLY A 219 -11.49 10.65 21.82
C GLY A 219 -11.93 10.82 20.37
N VAL A 220 -11.14 10.32 19.41
CA VAL A 220 -11.51 10.33 17.99
C VAL A 220 -12.65 9.34 17.73
N LYS A 221 -12.60 8.13 18.30
CA LYS A 221 -13.67 7.13 18.19
C LYS A 221 -15.02 7.68 18.64
N VAL A 222 -15.05 8.41 19.76
CA VAL A 222 -16.28 9.04 20.26
C VAL A 222 -16.80 10.06 19.24
N ALA A 223 -15.94 10.94 18.74
CA ALA A 223 -16.34 11.97 17.78
C ALA A 223 -16.91 11.39 16.46
N VAL A 224 -16.26 10.37 15.90
CA VAL A 224 -16.72 9.73 14.66
C VAL A 224 -17.97 8.86 14.86
N SER A 225 -18.16 8.29 16.06
CA SER A 225 -19.38 7.53 16.40
C SER A 225 -20.63 8.41 16.43
N LEU A 226 -20.50 9.68 16.81
CA LEU A 226 -21.61 10.65 16.81
C LEU A 226 -22.15 10.94 15.40
N VAL A 227 -21.35 10.68 14.36
CA VAL A 227 -21.77 10.81 12.95
C VAL A 227 -21.99 9.44 12.29
N GLY A 228 -22.20 8.38 13.09
CA GLY A 228 -22.55 7.05 12.62
C GLY A 228 -21.37 6.16 12.20
N LEU A 229 -20.12 6.62 12.36
CA LEU A 229 -18.94 5.86 11.99
C LEU A 229 -18.39 5.11 13.20
N SER A 230 -18.37 3.79 13.15
CA SER A 230 -17.83 2.94 14.21
C SER A 230 -17.07 1.74 13.65
N GLY A 231 -16.29 1.06 14.47
CA GLY A 231 -15.64 -0.20 14.11
C GLY A 231 -14.93 -0.86 15.27
N SER A 232 -14.69 -2.16 15.14
CA SER A 232 -13.95 -2.98 16.09
C SER A 232 -12.70 -3.53 15.43
N LYS A 233 -11.57 -3.45 16.15
CA LYS A 233 -10.31 -4.01 15.70
C LYS A 233 -10.43 -5.52 15.50
N GLU A 234 -11.04 -6.18 16.47
CA GLU A 234 -11.27 -7.63 16.51
C GLU A 234 -12.14 -8.07 15.34
N LYS A 235 -13.27 -7.39 15.12
CA LYS A 235 -14.16 -7.66 13.98
C LYS A 235 -13.45 -7.43 12.64
N GLY A 236 -12.63 -6.38 12.56
CA GLY A 236 -11.82 -6.10 11.38
C GLY A 236 -10.87 -7.22 11.03
N LEU A 237 -10.08 -7.70 12.01
CA LEU A 237 -9.17 -8.82 11.83
C LEU A 237 -9.89 -10.13 11.51
N GLN A 238 -11.04 -10.38 12.15
CA GLN A 238 -11.88 -11.54 11.86
C GLN A 238 -12.35 -11.54 10.39
N TYR A 239 -12.92 -10.43 9.92
CA TYR A 239 -13.42 -10.32 8.55
C TYR A 239 -12.32 -10.49 7.51
N LEU A 240 -11.15 -9.90 7.76
CA LEU A 240 -9.99 -10.08 6.89
C LEU A 240 -9.52 -11.52 6.87
N ASN A 241 -9.44 -12.18 8.02
CA ASN A 241 -9.09 -13.59 8.11
C ASN A 241 -10.09 -14.47 7.34
N GLU A 242 -11.39 -14.21 7.47
CA GLU A 242 -12.43 -14.90 6.70
C GLU A 242 -12.28 -14.69 5.19
N ALA A 243 -11.97 -13.46 4.75
CA ALA A 243 -11.75 -13.13 3.35
C ALA A 243 -10.51 -13.84 2.76
N THR A 244 -9.50 -14.20 3.57
CA THR A 244 -8.34 -14.96 3.08
C THR A 244 -8.67 -16.37 2.55
N ASN A 245 -9.86 -16.88 2.87
CA ASN A 245 -10.34 -18.18 2.37
C ASN A 245 -10.91 -18.11 0.95
N SER A 246 -11.05 -16.92 0.35
CA SER A 246 -11.43 -16.83 -1.06
C SER A 246 -10.37 -17.48 -1.95
N THR A 247 -10.82 -18.14 -3.01
CA THR A 247 -9.96 -18.83 -3.99
C THR A 247 -9.45 -17.91 -5.10
N ASP A 248 -9.96 -16.69 -5.16
CA ASP A 248 -9.68 -15.68 -6.18
C ASP A 248 -8.72 -14.58 -5.66
N GLU A 249 -8.64 -13.45 -6.38
CA GLU A 249 -7.80 -12.30 -6.04
C GLU A 249 -8.08 -11.76 -4.63
N ILE A 250 -9.32 -11.85 -4.16
CA ILE A 250 -9.72 -11.27 -2.88
C ILE A 250 -9.06 -12.00 -1.72
N GLY A 251 -8.80 -13.29 -1.89
CA GLY A 251 -8.05 -14.08 -0.92
C GLY A 251 -6.60 -13.61 -0.79
N VAL A 252 -6.00 -13.11 -1.87
CA VAL A 252 -4.63 -12.56 -1.88
C VAL A 252 -4.62 -11.14 -1.33
N ASP A 253 -5.55 -10.28 -1.76
CA ASP A 253 -5.68 -8.92 -1.24
C ASP A 253 -5.94 -8.92 0.27
N ALA A 254 -6.81 -9.81 0.76
CA ALA A 254 -7.06 -9.98 2.18
C ALA A 254 -5.81 -10.40 2.94
N LYS A 255 -4.97 -11.29 2.38
CA LYS A 255 -3.68 -11.67 2.98
C LYS A 255 -2.74 -10.48 3.06
N VAL A 256 -2.63 -9.67 2.02
CA VAL A 256 -1.79 -8.46 2.01
C VAL A 256 -2.25 -7.45 3.06
N VAL A 257 -3.55 -7.14 3.10
CA VAL A 257 -4.11 -6.20 4.10
C VAL A 257 -3.97 -6.74 5.52
N LEU A 258 -4.27 -8.02 5.73
CA LEU A 258 -4.14 -8.67 7.04
C LEU A 258 -2.69 -8.66 7.52
N MET A 259 -1.72 -8.96 6.65
CA MET A 259 -0.29 -8.93 6.97
C MET A 259 0.15 -7.54 7.47
N LEU A 260 -0.30 -6.46 6.82
CA LEU A 260 -0.02 -5.08 7.24
C LEU A 260 -0.59 -4.77 8.65
N PHE A 261 -1.82 -5.22 8.92
CA PHE A 261 -2.43 -5.01 10.23
C PHE A 261 -1.83 -5.88 11.32
N LEU A 262 -1.49 -7.14 11.03
CA LEU A 262 -0.77 -8.02 11.96
C LEU A 262 0.59 -7.43 12.34
N ARG A 263 1.33 -6.88 11.38
CA ARG A 263 2.57 -6.15 11.64
C ARG A 263 2.35 -5.00 12.62
N ARG A 264 1.30 -4.21 12.43
CA ARG A 264 0.95 -3.08 13.31
C ARG A 264 0.57 -3.55 14.72
N GLU A 265 -0.11 -4.69 14.83
CA GLU A 265 -0.40 -5.34 16.11
C GLU A 265 0.81 -6.06 16.73
N ARG A 266 2.00 -5.98 16.10
CA ARG A 266 3.22 -6.71 16.47
C ARG A 266 3.05 -8.24 16.49
N ARG A 267 2.07 -8.75 15.75
CA ARG A 267 1.82 -10.18 15.53
C ARG A 267 2.69 -10.68 14.37
N TYR A 268 4.00 -10.54 14.53
CA TYR A 268 4.97 -10.72 13.45
C TYR A 268 5.03 -12.16 12.92
N ASP A 269 4.90 -13.17 13.79
CA ASP A 269 4.92 -14.58 13.36
C ASP A 269 3.77 -14.91 12.40
N GLU A 270 2.58 -14.35 12.67
CA GLU A 270 1.41 -14.53 11.82
C GLU A 270 1.56 -13.78 10.50
N ALA A 271 2.10 -12.55 10.54
CA ALA A 271 2.43 -11.80 9.32
C ALA A 271 3.50 -12.53 8.47
N LEU A 272 4.54 -13.09 9.10
CA LEU A 272 5.59 -13.87 8.44
C LEU A 272 5.03 -15.13 7.80
N LYS A 273 4.09 -15.81 8.45
CA LYS A 273 3.40 -16.97 7.86
C LYS A 273 2.67 -16.60 6.57
N ILE A 274 2.01 -15.44 6.54
CA ILE A 274 1.37 -14.94 5.31
C ILE A 274 2.41 -14.63 4.24
N ALA A 275 3.45 -13.84 4.56
CA ALA A 275 4.51 -13.49 3.61
C ALA A 275 5.15 -14.73 2.98
N ARG A 276 5.54 -15.71 3.82
CA ARG A 276 6.16 -16.98 3.39
C ARG A 276 5.21 -17.88 2.58
N GLY A 277 3.90 -17.69 2.72
CA GLY A 277 2.92 -18.36 1.85
C GLY A 277 2.78 -17.70 0.48
N LEU A 278 2.92 -16.36 0.41
CA LEU A 278 2.80 -15.60 -0.84
C LEU A 278 4.06 -15.65 -1.71
N ILE A 279 5.26 -15.64 -1.10
CA ILE A 279 6.54 -15.65 -1.82
C ILE A 279 6.67 -16.81 -2.83
N PRO A 280 6.43 -18.09 -2.48
CA PRO A 280 6.53 -19.18 -3.46
C PRO A 280 5.41 -19.15 -4.51
N ARG A 281 4.27 -18.51 -4.21
CA ARG A 281 3.15 -18.38 -5.15
C ARG A 281 3.40 -17.30 -6.19
N TYR A 282 4.12 -16.23 -5.81
CA TYR A 282 4.43 -15.07 -6.64
C TYR A 282 5.93 -14.73 -6.55
N PRO A 283 6.80 -15.58 -7.14
CA PRO A 283 8.25 -15.50 -6.96
C PRO A 283 8.90 -14.25 -7.57
N GLN A 284 8.21 -13.56 -8.47
CA GLN A 284 8.64 -12.29 -9.06
C GLN A 284 8.27 -11.08 -8.18
N ASN A 285 7.39 -11.26 -7.20
CA ASN A 285 6.97 -10.18 -6.32
C ASN A 285 8.07 -9.82 -5.31
N LEU A 286 8.93 -8.89 -5.74
CA LEU A 286 9.99 -8.32 -4.91
C LEU A 286 9.45 -7.75 -3.59
N LEU A 287 8.26 -7.16 -3.58
CA LEU A 287 7.70 -6.53 -2.37
C LEU A 287 7.37 -7.56 -1.29
N PHE A 288 6.87 -8.75 -1.66
CA PHE A 288 6.65 -9.84 -0.70
C PHE A 288 7.96 -10.38 -0.12
N ALA A 289 8.99 -10.54 -0.95
CA ALA A 289 10.31 -10.96 -0.49
C ALA A 289 10.92 -9.94 0.48
N VAL A 290 10.84 -8.65 0.14
CA VAL A 290 11.31 -7.56 1.00
C VAL A 290 10.51 -7.49 2.31
N GLU A 291 9.21 -7.74 2.27
CA GLU A 291 8.37 -7.70 3.46
C GLU A 291 8.75 -8.79 4.47
N GLU A 292 9.19 -9.98 4.04
CA GLU A 292 9.76 -10.99 4.95
C GLU A 292 10.94 -10.40 5.75
N GLY A 293 11.88 -9.74 5.06
CA GLY A 293 13.05 -9.11 5.70
C GLY A 293 12.65 -7.98 6.64
N ASN A 294 11.65 -7.19 6.25
CA ASN A 294 11.11 -6.09 7.07
C ASN A 294 10.42 -6.59 8.34
N LEU A 295 9.67 -7.69 8.26
CA LEU A 295 9.00 -8.31 9.42
C LEU A 295 10.01 -8.95 10.38
N LEU A 296 11.04 -9.63 9.86
CA LEU A 296 12.14 -10.16 10.68
C LEU A 296 12.90 -9.04 11.39
N ARG A 297 13.20 -7.95 10.68
CA ARG A 297 13.81 -6.75 11.27
C ARG A 297 12.91 -6.15 12.37
N ALA A 298 11.62 -5.99 12.10
CA ALA A 298 10.68 -5.41 13.06
C ALA A 298 10.46 -6.28 14.33
N SER A 299 10.65 -7.59 14.21
CA SER A 299 10.59 -8.55 15.31
C SER A 299 11.92 -8.76 16.04
N GLY A 300 13.00 -8.10 15.60
CA GLY A 300 14.33 -8.19 16.23
C GLY A 300 15.20 -9.36 15.75
N HIS A 301 14.73 -10.15 14.79
CA HIS A 301 15.48 -11.24 14.14
C HIS A 301 16.45 -10.69 13.08
N ASN A 302 17.36 -9.81 13.52
CA ASN A 302 18.25 -9.05 12.64
C ASN A 302 19.17 -9.93 11.77
N PRO A 303 19.78 -11.02 12.28
CA PRO A 303 20.58 -11.92 11.43
C PRO A 303 19.78 -12.51 10.27
N ASP A 304 18.54 -12.94 10.53
CA ASP A 304 17.65 -13.52 9.52
C ASP A 304 17.18 -12.45 8.52
N ALA A 305 16.85 -11.25 9.00
CA ALA A 305 16.52 -10.11 8.13
C ALA A 305 17.69 -9.76 7.18
N ALA A 306 18.92 -9.72 7.71
CA ALA A 306 20.11 -9.47 6.91
C ALA A 306 20.33 -10.58 5.86
N ALA A 307 20.08 -11.84 6.21
CA ALA A 307 20.14 -12.96 5.27
C ALA A 307 19.09 -12.84 4.15
N VAL A 308 17.85 -12.43 4.47
CA VAL A 308 16.81 -12.15 3.47
C VAL A 308 17.25 -11.07 2.50
N TYR A 309 17.73 -9.91 2.99
CA TYR A 309 18.14 -8.82 2.11
C TYR A 309 19.30 -9.20 1.19
N ARG A 310 20.30 -9.93 1.72
CA ARG A 310 21.41 -10.45 0.90
C ARG A 310 20.91 -11.42 -0.18
N ARG A 311 19.97 -12.31 0.14
CA ARG A 311 19.37 -13.23 -0.82
C ARG A 311 18.60 -12.51 -1.92
N ILE A 312 17.82 -11.48 -1.58
CA ILE A 312 17.11 -10.66 -2.57
C ILE A 312 18.10 -9.96 -3.51
N TRP A 313 19.17 -9.38 -2.96
CA TRP A 313 20.23 -8.76 -3.76
C TRP A 313 20.85 -9.75 -4.75
N GLN A 314 21.22 -10.95 -4.30
CA GLN A 314 21.80 -11.98 -5.18
C GLN A 314 20.81 -12.46 -6.24
N ALA A 315 19.58 -12.77 -5.86
CA ALA A 315 18.52 -13.17 -6.80
C ALA A 315 18.29 -12.11 -7.88
N GLY A 316 18.31 -10.82 -7.52
CA GLY A 316 18.23 -9.73 -8.50
C GLY A 316 19.42 -9.68 -9.45
N ARG A 317 20.65 -9.88 -8.95
CA ARG A 317 21.87 -9.99 -9.77
C ARG A 317 21.85 -11.20 -10.72
N GLU A 318 21.15 -12.27 -10.34
CA GLU A 318 20.91 -13.47 -11.14
C GLU A 318 19.72 -13.33 -12.12
N GLY A 319 19.03 -12.19 -12.10
CA GLY A 319 17.95 -11.88 -13.04
C GLY A 319 16.55 -12.30 -12.58
N GLN A 320 16.35 -12.66 -11.30
CA GLN A 320 15.04 -13.05 -10.77
C GLN A 320 14.03 -11.90 -10.75
N TYR A 321 14.46 -10.64 -10.77
CA TYR A 321 13.56 -9.47 -10.68
C TYR A 321 13.74 -8.51 -11.87
N PRO A 322 13.35 -8.92 -13.09
CA PRO A 322 13.60 -8.16 -14.30
C PRO A 322 12.88 -6.81 -14.26
N GLY A 323 13.64 -5.72 -14.43
CA GLY A 323 13.09 -4.36 -14.44
C GLY A 323 12.58 -3.84 -13.09
N LEU A 324 12.78 -4.59 -12.00
CA LEU A 324 12.42 -4.17 -10.64
C LEU A 324 13.63 -3.70 -9.85
N HIS A 325 13.39 -2.84 -8.86
CA HIS A 325 14.44 -2.18 -8.08
C HIS A 325 14.92 -3.01 -6.86
N TYR A 326 15.48 -4.19 -7.11
CA TYR A 326 15.93 -5.11 -6.04
C TYR A 326 17.06 -4.54 -5.17
N GLU A 327 17.77 -3.51 -5.63
CA GLU A 327 18.74 -2.74 -4.85
C GLU A 327 18.14 -2.11 -3.57
N LEU A 328 16.81 -1.98 -3.49
CA LEU A 328 16.12 -1.56 -2.27
C LEU A 328 16.43 -2.51 -1.07
N ALA A 329 16.72 -3.78 -1.33
CA ALA A 329 17.13 -4.72 -0.29
C ALA A 329 18.54 -4.42 0.23
N ALA A 330 19.47 -3.98 -0.63
CA ALA A 330 20.80 -3.55 -0.21
C ALA A 330 20.74 -2.27 0.64
N LEU A 331 19.85 -1.34 0.28
CA LEU A 331 19.55 -0.17 1.12
C LEU A 331 19.02 -0.59 2.51
N GLY A 332 18.05 -1.51 2.54
CA GLY A 332 17.49 -2.06 3.78
C GLY A 332 18.51 -2.80 4.65
N LEU A 333 19.48 -3.50 4.03
CA LEU A 333 20.61 -4.12 4.71
C LEU A 333 21.56 -3.09 5.32
N GLY A 334 21.89 -2.02 4.57
CA GLY A 334 22.71 -0.93 5.08
C GLY A 334 22.09 -0.25 6.31
N ASP A 335 20.79 0.04 6.25
CA ASP A 335 20.04 0.63 7.37
C ASP A 335 20.02 -0.30 8.60
N LEU A 336 19.85 -1.60 8.38
CA LEU A 336 19.87 -2.60 9.44
C LEU A 336 21.23 -2.66 10.14
N LEU A 337 22.32 -2.77 9.37
CA LEU A 337 23.68 -2.89 9.88
C LEU A 337 24.13 -1.60 10.59
N ARG A 338 23.74 -0.44 10.03
CA ARG A 338 23.94 0.86 10.69
C ARG A 338 23.31 0.88 12.08
N ASN A 339 22.06 0.43 12.20
CA ASN A 339 21.36 0.38 13.50
C ASN A 339 22.04 -0.59 14.49
N GLN A 340 22.73 -1.62 13.98
CA GLN A 340 23.55 -2.54 14.79
C GLN A 340 24.96 -2.00 15.08
N LYS A 341 25.28 -0.78 14.63
CA LYS A 341 26.61 -0.13 14.71
C LYS A 341 27.71 -0.88 13.97
N ASP A 342 27.35 -1.75 13.04
CA ASP A 342 28.28 -2.38 12.11
C ASP A 342 28.51 -1.44 10.91
N TYR A 343 29.21 -0.33 11.19
CA TYR A 343 29.36 0.75 10.22
C TYR A 343 30.16 0.33 8.97
N GLN A 344 31.08 -0.63 9.12
CA GLN A 344 31.88 -1.14 8.01
C GLN A 344 31.01 -1.91 7.03
N ASP A 345 30.23 -2.88 7.51
CA ASP A 345 29.37 -3.67 6.65
C ASP A 345 28.15 -2.85 6.18
N ALA A 346 27.69 -1.89 6.97
CA ALA A 346 26.67 -0.92 6.54
C ALA A 346 27.13 -0.10 5.33
N ALA A 347 28.35 0.45 5.38
CA ALA A 347 28.92 1.18 4.24
C ALA A 347 29.01 0.27 3.00
N ALA A 348 29.50 -0.97 3.16
CA ALA A 348 29.58 -1.93 2.07
C ALA A 348 28.21 -2.28 1.48
N ALA A 349 27.18 -2.45 2.32
CA ALA A 349 25.82 -2.71 1.86
C ALA A 349 25.22 -1.54 1.07
N TYR A 350 25.45 -0.29 1.51
CA TYR A 350 25.02 0.88 0.75
C TYR A 350 25.72 1.01 -0.61
N GLU A 351 27.00 0.62 -0.70
CA GLU A 351 27.76 0.63 -1.96
C GLU A 351 27.13 -0.28 -3.04
N LEU A 352 26.58 -1.43 -2.63
CA LEU A 352 25.92 -2.38 -3.54
C LEU A 352 24.83 -1.71 -4.40
N VAL A 353 24.12 -0.71 -3.87
CA VAL A 353 23.06 -0.02 -4.62
C VAL A 353 23.60 0.57 -5.94
N SER A 354 24.84 1.04 -5.96
CA SER A 354 25.47 1.57 -7.18
C SER A 354 25.91 0.50 -8.19
N GLU A 355 25.94 -0.77 -7.78
CA GLU A 355 26.29 -1.90 -8.64
C GLU A 355 25.09 -2.49 -9.39
N ALA A 356 23.86 -2.07 -9.07
CA ALA A 356 22.70 -2.47 -9.85
C ALA A 356 22.81 -1.88 -11.28
N PRO A 357 22.35 -2.56 -12.34
CA PRO A 357 22.51 -2.07 -13.72
C PRO A 357 21.85 -0.71 -13.99
N GLN A 358 20.69 -0.47 -13.38
CA GLN A 358 19.92 0.76 -13.51
C GLN A 358 19.30 1.11 -12.15
N PRO A 359 20.11 1.56 -11.18
CA PRO A 359 19.64 1.79 -9.84
C PRO A 359 18.63 2.93 -9.83
N ASP A 360 17.57 2.75 -9.06
CA ASP A 360 16.64 3.81 -8.74
C ASP A 360 17.39 5.02 -8.18
N ARG A 361 17.16 6.20 -8.78
CA ARG A 361 17.90 7.42 -8.41
C ARG A 361 17.70 7.82 -6.96
N GLU A 362 16.53 7.57 -6.38
CA GLU A 362 16.27 7.92 -4.98
C GLU A 362 16.94 6.93 -4.04
N TYR A 363 16.91 5.62 -4.35
CA TYR A 363 17.65 4.62 -3.57
C TYR A 363 19.15 4.87 -3.66
N LEU A 364 19.69 5.16 -4.84
CA LEU A 364 21.10 5.51 -5.02
C LEU A 364 21.48 6.76 -4.22
N GLN A 365 20.63 7.78 -4.20
CA GLN A 365 20.89 8.98 -3.43
C GLN A 365 20.87 8.73 -1.92
N LYS A 366 19.87 7.99 -1.41
CA LYS A 366 19.77 7.59 0.00
C LYS A 366 20.97 6.73 0.42
N ALA A 367 21.36 5.77 -0.42
CA ALA A 367 22.50 4.88 -0.17
C ALA A 367 23.83 5.63 -0.15
N ASN A 368 24.08 6.54 -1.10
CA ASN A 368 25.28 7.36 -1.07
C ASN A 368 25.35 8.25 0.18
N LEU A 369 24.23 8.83 0.62
CA LEU A 369 24.21 9.59 1.87
C LEU A 369 24.56 8.69 3.07
N GLY A 370 23.90 7.53 3.18
CA GLY A 370 24.18 6.54 4.23
C GLY A 370 25.64 6.09 4.24
N ALA A 371 26.19 5.69 3.08
CA ALA A 371 27.59 5.31 2.95
C ALA A 371 28.55 6.43 3.37
N GLY A 372 28.25 7.67 2.99
CA GLY A 372 29.04 8.83 3.40
C GLY A 372 29.06 9.02 4.91
N GLU A 373 27.91 8.95 5.56
CA GLU A 373 27.79 9.00 7.03
C GLU A 373 28.57 7.86 7.70
N MET A 374 28.50 6.63 7.19
CA MET A 374 29.26 5.50 7.73
C MET A 374 30.77 5.70 7.57
N TYR A 375 31.22 6.22 6.43
CA TYR A 375 32.63 6.52 6.22
C TYR A 375 33.16 7.63 7.13
N ASP A 376 32.36 8.63 7.45
CA ASP A 376 32.73 9.64 8.44
C ASP A 376 32.92 9.03 9.84
N VAL A 377 32.01 8.15 10.28
CA VAL A 377 32.13 7.42 11.56
C VAL A 377 33.41 6.56 11.59
N LEU A 378 33.73 5.92 10.46
CA LEU A 378 34.93 5.11 10.28
C LEU A 378 36.21 5.94 10.07
N LYS A 379 36.14 7.27 10.18
CA LYS A 379 37.26 8.21 9.97
C LYS A 379 37.87 8.15 8.56
N LYS A 380 37.10 7.70 7.56
CA LYS A 380 37.48 7.63 6.13
C LYS A 380 36.94 8.84 5.37
N ARG A 381 37.39 10.04 5.76
CA ARG A 381 36.82 11.31 5.30
C ARG A 381 36.82 11.48 3.77
N ASP A 382 37.88 11.04 3.09
CA ASP A 382 37.99 11.17 1.63
C ASP A 382 36.95 10.33 0.88
N LEU A 383 36.52 9.19 1.46
CA LEU A 383 35.44 8.38 0.92
C LEU A 383 34.09 9.04 1.22
N ALA A 384 33.91 9.54 2.44
CA ALA A 384 32.69 10.23 2.84
C ALA A 384 32.38 11.43 1.94
N VAL A 385 33.36 12.29 1.70
CA VAL A 385 33.21 13.47 0.83
C VAL A 385 32.85 13.06 -0.60
N ARG A 386 33.48 12.03 -1.16
CA ARG A 386 33.12 11.48 -2.48
C ARG A 386 31.67 11.02 -2.54
N LYS A 387 31.18 10.39 -1.47
CA LYS A 387 29.79 9.98 -1.35
C LYS A 387 28.82 11.15 -1.27
N TYR A 388 29.13 12.17 -0.49
CA TYR A 388 28.31 13.39 -0.45
C TYR A 388 28.28 14.11 -1.80
N GLN A 389 29.39 14.15 -2.55
CA GLN A 389 29.40 14.66 -3.92
C GLN A 389 28.49 13.85 -4.86
N ALA A 390 28.49 12.51 -4.75
CA ALA A 390 27.59 11.65 -5.52
C ALA A 390 26.10 11.90 -5.17
N VAL A 391 25.78 12.18 -3.91
CA VAL A 391 24.44 12.64 -3.50
C VAL A 391 24.04 13.89 -4.27
N LEU A 392 24.90 14.91 -4.30
CA LEU A 392 24.62 16.18 -4.99
C LEU A 392 24.49 16.01 -6.51
N ALA A 393 25.32 15.15 -7.11
CA ALA A 393 25.26 14.82 -8.54
C ALA A 393 23.96 14.11 -8.93
N THR A 394 23.34 13.37 -8.00
CA THR A 394 22.09 12.65 -8.26
C THR A 394 20.89 13.60 -8.31
N ASN A 395 20.73 14.48 -7.32
CA ASN A 395 19.72 15.55 -7.31
C ASN A 395 20.09 16.59 -6.24
N ALA A 396 20.61 17.74 -6.66
CA ALA A 396 21.11 18.76 -5.75
C ALA A 396 20.01 19.44 -4.90
N GLU A 397 18.76 19.40 -5.33
CA GLU A 397 17.65 20.10 -4.66
C GLU A 397 16.91 19.21 -3.64
N SER A 398 17.30 17.94 -3.51
CA SER A 398 16.60 17.00 -2.64
C SER A 398 16.97 17.18 -1.15
N PRO A 399 16.13 16.70 -0.21
CA PRO A 399 16.47 16.69 1.21
C PRO A 399 17.79 15.95 1.54
N PRO A 400 18.10 14.77 0.96
CA PRO A 400 19.42 14.14 1.11
C PRO A 400 20.58 15.06 0.68
N ALA A 401 20.42 15.85 -0.38
CA ALA A 401 21.44 16.79 -0.83
C ALA A 401 21.65 17.95 0.15
N GLN A 402 20.62 18.40 0.87
CA GLN A 402 20.77 19.39 1.94
C GLN A 402 21.61 18.83 3.10
N ILE A 403 21.35 17.58 3.49
CA ILE A 403 22.12 16.88 4.52
C ILE A 403 23.57 16.68 4.07
N ALA A 404 23.79 16.22 2.83
CA ALA A 404 25.12 16.05 2.26
C ALA A 404 25.93 17.36 2.24
N ARG A 405 25.33 18.50 1.87
CA ARG A 405 26.01 19.82 1.92
C ARG A 405 26.47 20.17 3.33
N LYS A 406 25.68 19.84 4.36
CA LYS A 406 26.07 20.01 5.76
C LYS A 406 27.25 19.10 6.07
N HIS A 407 27.18 17.82 5.69
CA HIS A 407 28.22 16.86 5.99
C HIS A 407 29.54 17.05 5.22
N MET A 408 29.50 17.74 4.07
CA MET A 408 30.72 18.19 3.39
C MET A 408 31.49 19.24 4.21
N LYS A 409 30.81 20.06 5.01
CA LYS A 409 31.44 21.07 5.88
C LYS A 409 31.90 20.48 7.22
N GLU A 410 31.07 19.61 7.80
CA GLU A 410 31.32 19.02 9.11
C GLU A 410 31.03 17.52 9.06
N ALA A 411 32.01 16.70 9.42
CA ALA A 411 31.85 15.25 9.40
C ALA A 411 30.66 14.80 10.25
N TYR A 412 29.88 13.86 9.72
CA TYR A 412 28.82 13.19 10.48
C TYR A 412 29.41 12.50 11.71
N ARG A 413 28.67 12.55 12.82
CA ARG A 413 28.99 11.88 14.08
C ARG A 413 27.75 11.17 14.56
N ASP A 414 27.88 9.90 14.89
CA ASP A 414 26.83 9.13 15.54
C ASP A 414 26.88 9.45 17.03
N ASN A 415 25.86 10.12 17.57
CA ASN A 415 25.80 10.58 18.95
C ASN A 415 25.16 9.53 19.88
#